data_AF-A0A9D7QP87-F1
#
_entry.id   AF-A0A9D7QP87-F1
#
_cell.length_a   1.000
_cell.length_b   1.000
_cell.length_c   1.000
_cell.angle_alpha   90.00
_cell.angle_beta   90.00
_cell.angle_gamma   90.00
#
_symmetry.space_group_name_H-M   'P 1'
#
loop_
_entity.id
_entity.type
_entity.pdbx_description
1 polymer ?
#
loop_
_entity_poly.entity_id
_entity_poly.type
_entity_poly.pdbx_seq_one_letter_code
_entity_poly.pdbx_strand_id
1 'polypeptide(L)'
;MNVPRPLIVVGVLAAVGAAGWIGTRPDPEAGWLGYVEAETLYVAAPVSGRLAARPVERGASVAAGAQLFALDPESSDAETARAAAEVAAAEAGWPTLPPRASVRQSLTSAARPLLPPPHS
;
A
#
# COMPACT_ATOMS: atom_id res chain seq x y z
N MET A 1 80.85 11.26 6.29
CA MET A 1 79.88 10.63 5.36
C MET A 1 79.42 11.70 4.39
N ASN A 2 79.90 11.68 3.14
CA ASN A 2 79.51 12.67 2.13
C ASN A 2 78.18 12.24 1.51
N VAL A 3 77.17 13.08 1.65
CA VAL A 3 75.88 12.84 0.99
C VAL A 3 76.08 13.07 -0.51
N PRO A 4 75.78 12.09 -1.38
CA PRO A 4 75.94 12.27 -2.81
C PRO A 4 74.98 13.36 -3.31
N ARG A 5 75.52 14.31 -4.09
CA ARG A 5 74.78 15.41 -4.74
C ARG A 5 73.41 15.03 -5.32
N PRO A 6 73.22 13.89 -6.02
CA PRO A 6 71.89 13.51 -6.53
C PRO A 6 70.84 13.30 -5.43
N LEU A 7 71.21 12.82 -4.23
CA LEU A 7 70.25 12.66 -3.14
C LEU A 7 69.75 14.01 -2.60
N ILE A 8 70.58 15.05 -2.65
CA ILE A 8 70.16 16.41 -2.28
C ILE A 8 69.14 16.93 -3.28
N VAL A 9 69.38 16.76 -4.58
CA VAL A 9 68.46 17.21 -5.63
C VAL A 9 67.12 16.48 -5.55
N VAL A 10 67.13 15.16 -5.36
CA VAL A 10 65.91 14.36 -5.18
C VAL A 10 65.18 14.77 -3.90
N GLY A 11 65.89 15.01 -2.81
CA GLY A 11 65.30 15.49 -1.55
C GLY A 11 64.62 16.85 -1.70
N VAL A 12 65.25 17.78 -2.42
CA VAL A 12 64.66 19.11 -2.71
C VAL A 12 63.43 18.98 -3.61
N LEU A 13 63.49 18.18 -4.68
CA LEU A 13 62.33 17.95 -5.56
C LEU A 13 61.16 17.31 -4.81
N ALA A 14 61.43 16.32 -3.96
CA ALA A 14 60.42 15.69 -3.13
C ALA A 14 59.81 16.67 -2.12
N ALA A 15 60.62 17.53 -1.51
CA ALA A 15 60.14 18.55 -0.58
C ALA A 15 59.26 19.60 -1.29
N VAL A 16 59.65 20.05 -2.48
CA VAL A 16 58.86 20.99 -3.29
C VAL A 16 57.54 20.34 -3.74
N GLY A 17 57.58 19.08 -4.19
CA GLY A 17 56.37 18.34 -4.56
C GLY A 17 55.41 18.14 -3.38
N ALA A 18 55.94 17.79 -2.21
CA ALA A 18 55.16 17.63 -0.98
C ALA A 18 54.55 18.96 -0.52
N ALA A 19 55.31 20.06 -0.58
CA ALA A 19 54.82 21.39 -0.24
C ALA A 19 53.69 21.84 -1.20
N GLY A 20 53.85 21.60 -2.50
CA GLY A 20 52.81 21.87 -3.49
C GLY A 20 51.54 21.06 -3.21
N TRP A 21 51.68 19.75 -2.97
CA TRP A 21 50.56 18.86 -2.63
C TRP A 21 49.80 19.30 -1.37
N ILE A 22 50.51 19.67 -0.31
CA ILE A 22 49.91 20.12 0.96
C ILE A 22 49.19 21.47 0.78
N GLY A 23 49.71 22.37 -0.06
CA GLY A 23 49.11 23.69 -0.29
C GLY A 23 47.88 23.69 -1.18
N THR A 24 47.76 22.72 -2.10
CA THR A 24 46.63 22.65 -3.05
C THR A 24 45.59 21.61 -2.69
N ARG A 25 45.83 20.78 -1.66
CA ARG A 25 44.83 19.79 -1.25
C ARG A 25 43.55 20.52 -0.78
N PRO A 26 42.37 20.01 -1.14
CA PRO A 26 41.11 20.49 -0.57
C PRO A 26 41.17 20.38 0.96
N ASP A 27 40.65 21.40 1.64
CA ASP A 27 40.55 21.36 3.10
C ASP A 27 39.60 20.22 3.50
N PRO A 28 40.05 19.20 4.25
CA PRO A 28 39.17 18.13 4.71
C PRO A 28 38.08 18.64 5.66
N GLU A 29 38.27 19.82 6.25
CA GLU A 29 37.29 20.51 7.09
C GLU A 29 36.45 21.55 6.33
N ALA A 30 36.61 21.66 5.00
CA ALA A 30 35.66 22.39 4.17
C ALA A 30 34.30 21.67 4.24
N GLY A 31 33.54 22.00 5.28
CA GLY A 31 32.20 21.49 5.52
C GLY A 31 31.30 21.84 4.36
N TRP A 32 30.29 21.00 4.15
CA TRP A 32 29.26 21.25 3.16
C TRP A 32 28.44 22.47 3.58
N LEU A 33 28.48 23.54 2.79
CA LEU A 33 27.62 24.70 2.96
C LEU A 33 26.28 24.42 2.28
N GLY A 34 25.25 24.18 3.09
CA GLY A 34 23.90 23.91 2.60
C GLY A 34 22.93 23.68 3.75
N TYR A 35 21.63 23.79 3.44
CA TYR A 35 20.57 23.45 4.38
C TYR A 35 20.03 22.07 4.05
N VAL A 36 19.78 21.27 5.09
CA VAL A 36 19.07 20.00 4.95
C VAL A 36 17.58 20.32 4.97
N GLU A 37 16.91 20.10 3.85
CA GLU A 37 15.45 20.18 3.76
C GLU A 37 14.84 18.82 4.08
N ALA A 38 13.74 18.81 4.82
CA ALA A 38 12.99 17.62 5.17
C ALA A 38 11.49 17.87 5.01
N GLU A 39 10.78 16.88 4.48
CA GLU A 39 9.32 16.93 4.38
C GLU A 39 8.69 16.41 5.67
N THR A 40 7.74 17.17 6.22
CA THR A 40 6.98 16.76 7.41
C THR A 40 5.61 16.25 7.00
N LEU A 41 5.32 14.99 7.31
CA LEU A 41 4.04 14.35 7.02
C LEU A 41 3.28 14.09 8.32
N TYR A 42 1.99 14.44 8.32
CA TYR A 42 1.07 14.11 9.40
C TYR A 42 0.32 12.82 9.05
N VAL A 43 0.55 11.76 9.83
CA VAL A 43 -0.14 10.47 9.67
C VAL A 43 -1.26 10.36 10.69
N ALA A 44 -2.49 10.14 10.22
CA ALA A 44 -3.68 9.95 11.04
C ALA A 44 -4.45 8.71 10.59
N ALA A 45 -5.32 8.20 11.46
CA ALA A 45 -6.20 7.11 11.10
C ALA A 45 -7.27 7.60 10.10
N PRO A 46 -7.59 6.83 9.05
CA PRO A 46 -8.63 7.19 8.09
C PRO A 46 -10.04 7.12 8.68
N VAL A 47 -10.20 6.40 9.79
CA VAL A 47 -11.48 6.17 10.48
C VAL A 47 -11.34 6.46 11.97
N SER A 48 -12.44 6.84 12.63
CA SER A 48 -12.47 6.97 14.08
C SER A 48 -12.49 5.59 14.75
N GLY A 49 -11.70 5.42 15.80
CA GLY A 49 -11.64 4.17 16.56
C GLY A 49 -10.82 4.34 17.84
N ARG A 50 -10.90 3.36 18.74
CA ARG A 50 -10.07 3.31 19.95
C ARG A 50 -8.65 2.87 19.57
N LEU A 51 -7.63 3.48 20.17
CA LEU A 51 -6.24 3.05 19.99
C LEU A 51 -6.02 1.72 20.72
N ALA A 52 -5.66 0.67 19.99
CA ALA A 52 -5.32 -0.63 20.55
C ALA A 52 -3.83 -0.74 20.89
N ALA A 53 -2.96 -0.28 19.99
CA ALA A 53 -1.52 -0.34 20.18
C ALA A 53 -0.79 0.81 19.49
N ARG A 54 0.35 1.22 20.07
CA ARG A 54 1.29 2.18 19.46
C ARG A 54 2.73 1.70 19.69
N PRO A 55 3.25 0.83 18.80
CA PRO A 55 4.55 0.19 19.00
C PRO A 55 5.74 1.13 18.77
N VAL A 56 5.52 2.36 18.30
CA VAL A 56 6.56 3.35 18.04
C VAL A 56 6.61 4.42 19.12
N GLU A 57 7.82 4.79 19.51
CA GLU A 57 8.09 5.88 20.45
C GLU A 57 8.36 7.19 19.72
N ARG A 58 8.18 8.31 20.44
CA ARG A 58 8.48 9.63 19.89
C ARG A 58 9.97 9.73 19.59
N GLY A 59 10.30 10.19 18.38
CA GLY A 59 11.69 10.35 17.94
C GLY A 59 12.32 9.08 17.37
N ALA A 60 11.58 7.96 17.35
CA ALA A 60 12.05 6.73 16.70
C ALA A 60 12.09 6.90 15.17
N SER A 61 13.14 6.39 14.54
CA SER A 61 13.22 6.24 13.08
C SER A 61 12.40 5.03 12.64
N VAL A 62 11.56 5.21 11.63
CA VAL A 62 10.65 4.17 11.11
C VAL A 62 10.86 3.99 9.60
N ALA A 63 10.75 2.76 9.12
CA ALA A 63 10.78 2.47 7.69
C ALA A 63 9.41 2.75 7.06
N ALA A 64 9.38 2.95 5.73
CA ALA A 64 8.14 3.06 4.99
C ALA A 64 7.29 1.80 5.17
N GLY A 65 5.99 1.97 5.42
CA GLY A 65 5.06 0.87 5.68
C GLY A 65 5.12 0.27 7.08
N ALA A 66 5.99 0.77 7.97
CA ALA A 66 6.00 0.33 9.36
C ALA A 66 4.69 0.67 10.07
N GLN A 67 4.21 -0.23 10.93
CA GLN A 67 2.99 -0.02 11.70
C GLN A 67 3.22 1.02 12.80
N LEU A 68 2.63 2.21 12.64
CA LEU A 68 2.76 3.30 13.60
C LEU A 68 1.76 3.19 14.76
N PHE A 69 0.56 2.72 14.47
CA PHE A 69 -0.48 2.47 15.47
C PHE A 69 -1.48 1.44 14.94
N ALA A 70 -2.26 0.85 15.84
CA ALA A 70 -3.36 -0.04 15.54
C ALA A 70 -4.63 0.48 16.23
N LEU A 71 -5.74 0.49 15.50
CA LEU A 71 -7.06 0.74 16.08
C LEU A 71 -7.70 -0.59 16.49
N ASP A 72 -8.56 -0.52 17.50
CA ASP A 72 -9.38 -1.63 17.98
C ASP A 72 -10.44 -1.98 16.90
N PRO A 73 -10.46 -3.21 16.38
CA PRO A 73 -11.35 -3.59 15.29
C PRO A 73 -12.80 -3.80 15.73
N GLU A 74 -13.12 -3.80 17.03
CA GLU A 74 -14.44 -4.20 17.53
C GLU A 74 -15.60 -3.41 16.89
N SER A 75 -15.44 -2.11 16.63
CA SER A 75 -16.46 -1.30 15.96
C SER A 75 -16.52 -1.53 14.45
N SER A 76 -15.38 -1.74 13.78
CA SER A 76 -15.35 -2.03 12.34
C SER A 76 -15.88 -3.43 12.03
N ASP A 77 -15.63 -4.39 12.90
CA ASP A 77 -16.09 -5.77 12.75
C ASP A 77 -17.60 -5.87 12.93
N ALA A 78 -18.17 -5.11 13.88
CA ALA A 78 -19.62 -5.03 14.06
C ALA A 78 -20.34 -4.41 12.84
N GLU A 79 -19.79 -3.34 12.26
CA GLU A 79 -20.36 -2.70 11.06
C GLU A 79 -20.26 -3.60 9.82
N THR A 80 -19.11 -4.24 9.62
CA THR A 80 -18.93 -5.18 8.49
C THR A 80 -19.81 -6.41 8.63
N ALA A 81 -19.95 -6.99 9.83
CA ALA A 81 -20.85 -8.10 10.08
C ALA A 81 -22.31 -7.73 9.81
N ARG A 82 -22.73 -6.52 10.21
CA ARG A 82 -24.07 -6.01 9.93
C ARG A 82 -24.32 -5.85 8.43
N ALA A 83 -23.39 -5.23 7.71
CA ALA A 83 -23.50 -5.07 6.26
C ALA A 83 -23.54 -6.43 5.54
N ALA A 84 -22.72 -7.40 5.98
CA ALA A 84 -22.75 -8.75 5.44
C ALA A 84 -24.10 -9.46 5.67
N ALA A 85 -24.69 -9.29 6.86
CA ALA A 85 -26.01 -9.83 7.17
C ALA A 85 -27.12 -9.20 6.32
N GLU A 86 -27.04 -7.89 6.06
CA GLU A 86 -27.98 -7.17 5.18
C GLU A 86 -27.89 -7.66 3.73
N VAL A 87 -26.68 -7.89 3.22
CA VAL A 87 -26.47 -8.49 1.89
C VAL A 87 -27.04 -9.91 1.83
N ALA A 88 -26.76 -10.75 2.82
CA ALA A 88 -27.27 -12.13 2.86
C ALA A 88 -28.81 -12.17 2.93
N ALA A 89 -29.43 -11.27 3.69
CA ALA A 89 -30.88 -11.14 3.76
C ALA A 89 -31.47 -10.67 2.42
N ALA A 90 -30.83 -9.73 1.74
CA ALA A 90 -31.24 -9.28 0.42
C ALA A 90 -31.13 -10.43 -0.59
N GLU A 91 -30.01 -11.15 -0.63
CA GLU A 91 -29.77 -12.33 -1.48
C GLU A 91 -30.83 -13.44 -1.27
N ALA A 92 -31.16 -13.75 -0.02
CA ALA A 92 -32.21 -14.71 0.31
C ALA A 92 -33.62 -14.25 -0.11
N GLY A 93 -33.83 -12.93 -0.19
CA GLY A 93 -35.09 -12.32 -0.58
C GLY A 93 -35.35 -12.28 -2.09
N TRP A 94 -34.38 -12.61 -2.95
CA TRP A 94 -34.59 -12.61 -4.40
C TRP A 94 -35.50 -13.77 -4.80
N PRO A 95 -36.71 -13.50 -5.33
CA PRO A 95 -37.55 -14.55 -5.86
C PRO A 95 -36.89 -15.06 -7.14
N THR A 96 -36.43 -16.31 -7.13
CA THR A 96 -36.14 -17.02 -8.37
C THR A 96 -37.44 -17.09 -9.16
N LEU A 97 -37.55 -16.28 -10.23
CA LEU A 97 -38.71 -16.34 -11.11
C LEU A 97 -38.80 -17.75 -11.70
N PRO A 98 -39.89 -18.49 -11.48
CA PRO A 98 -39.98 -19.86 -11.98
C PRO A 98 -39.99 -19.87 -13.52
N PRO A 99 -39.36 -20.88 -14.15
CA PRO A 99 -39.29 -20.97 -15.61
C PRO A 99 -40.69 -21.05 -16.22
N ARG A 100 -40.91 -20.27 -17.29
CA ARG A 100 -42.19 -20.07 -18.03
C ARG A 100 -42.85 -21.34 -18.64
N ALA A 101 -42.37 -22.54 -18.31
CA ALA A 101 -42.76 -23.78 -18.96
C ALA A 101 -44.17 -24.28 -18.58
N SER A 102 -44.73 -23.87 -17.44
CA SER A 102 -46.02 -24.40 -16.94
C SER A 102 -47.27 -23.73 -17.56
N VAL A 103 -47.14 -22.57 -18.20
CA VAL A 103 -48.30 -21.84 -18.76
C VAL A 103 -48.85 -22.50 -20.03
N ARG A 104 -48.06 -23.31 -20.73
CA ARG A 104 -48.45 -23.88 -22.02
C ARG A 104 -49.36 -25.11 -21.90
N GLN A 105 -49.35 -25.80 -20.76
CA GLN A 105 -50.05 -27.08 -20.59
C GLN A 105 -51.56 -26.93 -20.31
N SER A 106 -51.99 -25.80 -19.73
CA SER A 106 -53.40 -25.55 -19.42
C SER A 106 -54.26 -25.24 -20.65
N LEU A 107 -53.67 -24.72 -21.73
CA LEU A 107 -54.41 -24.40 -22.96
C LEU A 107 -54.73 -25.63 -23.83
N THR A 108 -54.02 -26.74 -23.67
CA THR A 108 -54.26 -27.96 -24.46
C THR A 108 -55.42 -28.81 -23.94
N SER A 109 -55.78 -28.70 -22.66
CA SER A 109 -56.86 -29.51 -22.07
C SER A 109 -58.29 -29.04 -22.45
N ALA A 110 -58.44 -27.83 -22.99
CA ALA A 110 -59.77 -27.23 -23.24
C ALA A 110 -60.32 -27.48 -24.66
N ALA A 111 -59.56 -28.08 -25.57
CA ALA A 111 -59.96 -28.24 -26.96
C ALA A 111 -60.27 -29.71 -27.32
N ARG A 112 -61.35 -30.28 -26.77
CA ARG A 112 -61.94 -31.54 -27.27
C ARG A 112 -63.20 -31.22 -28.08
N PRO A 113 -63.24 -31.45 -29.41
CA PRO A 113 -64.37 -31.04 -30.24
C PRO A 113 -65.57 -31.99 -30.08
N LEU A 114 -66.76 -31.41 -29.92
CA LEU A 114 -68.05 -32.11 -29.99
C LEU A 114 -68.39 -32.35 -31.46
N LEU A 115 -68.23 -33.58 -31.95
CA LEU A 115 -68.75 -34.03 -33.25
C LEU A 115 -70.02 -34.87 -33.04
N PRO A 116 -71.19 -34.49 -33.58
CA PRO A 116 -72.39 -35.31 -33.51
C PRO A 116 -72.35 -36.45 -34.56
N PRO A 117 -72.79 -37.67 -34.25
CA PRO A 117 -72.84 -38.79 -35.20
C PRO A 117 -74.04 -38.69 -36.18
N PRO A 118 -73.94 -39.35 -37.36
CA PRO A 118 -74.83 -39.14 -38.50
C PRO A 118 -76.17 -39.91 -38.43
N HIS A 119 -77.09 -39.47 -39.28
CA HIS A 119 -78.47 -39.91 -39.47
C HIS A 119 -78.63 -41.42 -39.77
N SER A 120 -79.78 -41.97 -39.37
CA SER A 120 -80.49 -43.08 -40.00
C SER A 120 -81.98 -42.85 -39.85
#